data_AF-A0A7C6HAM9-F1
#
_entry.id   AF-A0A7C6HAM9-F1
#
_cell.length_a   1.000
_cell.length_b   1.000
_cell.length_c   1.000
_cell.angle_alpha   90.00
_cell.angle_beta   90.00
_cell.angle_gamma   90.00
#
_symmetry.space_group_name_H-M   'P 1'
#
loop_
_entity.id
_entity.type
_entity.pdbx_description
1 polymer ?
#
loop_
_entity_poly.entity_id
_entity_poly.type
_entity_poly.pdbx_seq_one_letter_code
_entity_poly.pdbx_strand_id
1 'polypeptide(L)'
;HLRMVAGSSAFGAKFKNDVRLLIDGSIAGMCYRTGKPSLDDDAPSDPHFQHLREDRHSYSSLICAPIMLEQGHCLGVLSIDAREKGAFTQEDVEIVEAYAEMASMIMTAYLLSLSSVEPFRESLKEVAATGVSTRSKRQRTEKPS
;
A
#
# COMPACT_ATOMS: atom_id res chain seq x y z
N HIS A 1 6.97 -16.10 1.42
CA HIS A 1 5.80 -15.91 0.52
C HIS A 1 5.21 -14.53 0.77
N LEU A 2 5.63 -13.53 0.00
CA LEU A 2 5.05 -12.20 0.07
C LEU A 2 3.75 -12.21 -0.77
N ARG A 3 2.69 -11.62 -0.24
CA ARG A 3 1.31 -11.74 -0.73
C ARG A 3 0.92 -10.42 -1.37
N MET A 4 0.68 -10.44 -2.68
CA MET A 4 0.23 -9.26 -3.42
C MET A 4 -1.30 -9.26 -3.46
N VAL A 5 -1.91 -8.13 -3.06
CA VAL A 5 -3.36 -7.91 -3.10
C VAL A 5 -3.63 -6.88 -4.20
N ALA A 6 -4.29 -7.32 -5.28
CA ALA A 6 -4.70 -6.44 -6.37
C ALA A 6 -6.13 -5.93 -6.13
N GLY A 7 -6.35 -4.63 -6.30
CA GLY A 7 -7.68 -4.00 -6.25
C GLY A 7 -7.90 -3.16 -7.49
N SER A 8 -8.82 -3.59 -8.35
CA SER A 8 -9.30 -2.91 -9.55
C SER A 8 -10.82 -2.83 -9.46
N SER A 9 -11.42 -1.75 -9.96
CA SER A 9 -12.87 -1.55 -9.97
C SER A 9 -13.62 -2.60 -10.81
N ALA A 10 -12.91 -3.32 -11.69
CA ALA A 10 -13.45 -4.46 -12.39
C ALA A 10 -13.80 -5.59 -11.42
N PHE A 11 -13.01 -5.81 -10.35
CA PHE A 11 -13.23 -6.86 -9.37
C PHE A 11 -14.54 -6.58 -8.59
N GLY A 12 -15.61 -7.28 -8.97
CA GLY A 12 -16.93 -7.14 -8.33
C GLY A 12 -16.88 -7.39 -6.82
N ALA A 13 -17.96 -7.05 -6.09
CA ALA A 13 -18.00 -7.08 -4.61
C ALA A 13 -17.57 -8.41 -3.93
N LYS A 14 -17.53 -9.54 -4.67
CA LYS A 14 -17.00 -10.83 -4.21
C LYS A 14 -15.47 -10.88 -4.07
N PHE A 15 -14.74 -9.97 -4.71
CA PHE A 15 -13.28 -9.95 -4.74
C PHE A 15 -12.67 -9.01 -3.70
N LYS A 16 -13.48 -8.51 -2.77
CA LYS A 16 -13.08 -7.51 -1.78
C LYS A 16 -11.84 -7.86 -0.95
N ASN A 17 -11.37 -9.12 -0.92
CA ASN A 17 -10.27 -9.53 -0.05
C ASN A 17 -9.37 -10.71 -0.51
N ASP A 18 -9.50 -11.31 -1.71
CA ASP A 18 -8.80 -12.59 -1.97
C ASP A 18 -8.26 -12.85 -3.39
N VAL A 19 -8.04 -11.81 -4.21
CA VAL A 19 -7.20 -11.97 -5.42
C VAL A 19 -5.75 -11.98 -4.99
N ARG A 20 -5.10 -13.14 -5.15
CA ARG A 20 -3.69 -13.35 -4.78
C ARG A 20 -2.91 -13.72 -6.02
N LEU A 21 -1.97 -12.86 -6.40
CA LEU A 21 -1.00 -13.17 -7.44
C LEU A 21 0.29 -13.67 -6.79
N LEU A 22 0.89 -14.68 -7.42
CA LEU A 22 2.24 -15.08 -7.06
C LEU A 22 3.19 -14.00 -7.57
N ILE A 23 4.13 -13.57 -6.73
CA ILE A 23 5.19 -12.65 -7.17
C ILE A 23 6.01 -13.34 -8.27
N ASP A 24 6.35 -14.60 -8.07
CA ASP A 24 7.01 -15.41 -9.09
C ASP A 24 6.02 -15.79 -10.19
N GLY A 25 6.39 -15.47 -11.43
CA GLY A 25 5.59 -15.78 -12.61
C GLY A 25 4.35 -14.90 -12.83
N SER A 26 4.27 -13.70 -12.25
CA SER A 26 3.29 -12.67 -12.65
C SER A 26 3.96 -11.42 -13.21
N ILE A 27 3.32 -10.74 -14.17
CA ILE A 27 3.77 -9.45 -14.73
C ILE A 27 3.94 -8.43 -13.60
N ALA A 28 2.93 -8.29 -12.74
CA ALA A 28 2.99 -7.40 -11.57
C ALA A 28 4.09 -7.80 -10.58
N GLY A 29 4.36 -9.10 -10.42
CA GLY A 29 5.48 -9.58 -9.61
C GLY A 29 6.86 -9.31 -10.20
N MET A 30 6.99 -9.25 -11.53
CA MET A 30 8.22 -8.77 -12.18
C MET A 30 8.47 -7.30 -11.84
N CYS A 31 7.46 -6.45 -11.99
CA CYS A 31 7.53 -5.03 -11.59
C CYS A 31 7.92 -4.87 -10.10
N TYR A 32 7.31 -5.67 -9.23
CA TYR A 32 7.64 -5.70 -7.79
C TYR A 32 9.13 -6.00 -7.53
N ARG A 33 9.68 -7.02 -8.21
CA ARG A 33 11.07 -7.46 -8.03
C ARG A 33 12.08 -6.48 -8.61
N THR A 34 11.82 -5.95 -9.80
CA THR A 34 12.75 -5.06 -10.49
C THR A 34 12.74 -3.65 -9.91
N GLY A 35 11.64 -3.26 -9.25
CA GLY A 35 11.40 -1.88 -8.86
C GLY A 35 11.29 -0.96 -10.07
N LYS A 36 10.93 -1.52 -11.23
CA LYS A 36 10.80 -0.78 -12.48
C LYS A 36 9.37 -0.89 -13.04
N PRO A 37 8.84 0.22 -13.57
CA PRO A 37 7.56 0.25 -14.26
C PRO A 37 7.63 -0.56 -15.56
N SER A 38 6.48 -1.06 -16.01
CA SER A 38 6.36 -1.84 -17.24
C SER A 38 5.03 -1.62 -17.95
N LEU A 39 5.08 -1.57 -19.28
CA LEU A 39 3.94 -1.63 -20.17
C LEU A 39 3.95 -2.97 -20.92
N ASP A 40 2.83 -3.67 -20.87
CA ASP A 40 2.58 -4.88 -21.63
C ASP A 40 1.39 -4.65 -22.57
N ASP A 41 1.66 -4.62 -23.87
CA ASP A 41 0.66 -4.38 -24.92
C ASP A 41 -0.13 -5.64 -25.32
N ASP A 42 0.36 -6.83 -24.95
CA ASP A 42 -0.26 -8.12 -25.27
C ASP A 42 -0.09 -9.10 -24.11
N ALA A 43 -0.71 -8.77 -22.98
CA ALA A 43 -0.58 -9.51 -21.74
C ALA A 43 -0.88 -11.02 -21.91
N PRO A 44 -1.90 -11.49 -22.67
CA PRO A 44 -2.14 -12.93 -22.86
C PRO A 44 -0.99 -13.71 -23.52
N SER A 45 -0.11 -13.02 -24.25
CA SER A 45 1.08 -13.60 -24.88
C SER A 45 2.31 -13.59 -23.97
N ASP A 46 2.29 -12.85 -22.85
CA ASP A 46 3.40 -12.75 -21.91
C ASP A 46 3.53 -14.05 -21.07
N PRO A 47 4.74 -14.64 -20.95
CA PRO A 47 4.96 -15.86 -20.17
C PRO A 47 4.65 -15.75 -18.67
N HIS A 48 4.59 -14.53 -18.15
CA HIS A 48 4.23 -14.19 -16.78
C HIS A 48 2.76 -13.80 -16.64
N PHE A 49 1.92 -14.01 -17.66
CA PHE A 49 0.50 -13.79 -17.55
C PHE A 49 -0.20 -14.90 -16.78
N GLN A 50 -0.84 -14.53 -15.67
CA GLN A 50 -1.62 -15.47 -14.85
C GLN A 50 -3.12 -15.31 -15.12
N HIS A 51 -3.71 -16.36 -15.68
CA HIS A 51 -5.16 -16.46 -15.78
C HIS A 51 -5.74 -16.72 -14.38
N LEU A 52 -6.40 -15.71 -13.80
CA LEU A 52 -7.16 -15.88 -12.57
C LEU A 52 -8.35 -16.80 -12.87
N ARG A 53 -8.37 -17.97 -12.23
CA ARG A 53 -9.22 -19.13 -12.58
C ARG A 53 -10.74 -18.90 -12.45
N GLU A 54 -11.20 -17.77 -11.92
CA GLU A 54 -12.60 -17.60 -11.48
C GLU A 54 -13.34 -16.35 -12.02
N ASP A 55 -12.80 -15.55 -12.96
CA ASP A 55 -13.59 -14.46 -13.54
C ASP A 55 -13.39 -14.15 -15.03
N ARG A 56 -14.31 -13.30 -15.49
CA ARG A 56 -14.42 -12.70 -16.82
C ARG A 56 -13.44 -11.54 -17.01
N HIS A 57 -12.36 -11.45 -16.21
CA HIS A 57 -11.38 -10.38 -16.27
C HIS A 57 -10.14 -10.81 -17.03
N SER A 58 -10.38 -11.19 -18.28
CA SER A 58 -9.33 -11.18 -19.28
C SER A 58 -9.03 -9.72 -19.63
N TYR A 59 -7.85 -9.25 -19.26
CA TYR A 59 -7.24 -8.06 -19.83
C TYR A 59 -6.25 -8.47 -20.93
N SER A 60 -6.07 -7.57 -21.90
CA SER A 60 -5.22 -7.77 -23.06
C SER A 60 -3.99 -6.86 -23.04
N SER A 61 -4.01 -5.79 -22.25
CA SER A 61 -2.85 -4.94 -21.98
C SER A 61 -2.86 -4.45 -20.53
N LEU A 62 -1.69 -4.08 -20.02
CA LEU A 62 -1.46 -3.78 -18.61
C LEU A 62 -0.29 -2.80 -18.44
N ILE A 63 -0.48 -1.78 -17.60
CA ILE A 63 0.62 -1.02 -16.99
C ILE A 63 0.79 -1.48 -15.55
N CYS A 64 2.04 -1.65 -15.12
CA CYS A 64 2.43 -1.88 -13.74
C CYS A 64 3.46 -0.83 -13.31
N ALA A 65 3.20 -0.12 -12.22
CA ALA A 65 4.13 0.82 -11.61
C ALA A 65 4.39 0.45 -10.14
N PRO A 66 5.67 0.38 -9.70
CA PRO A 66 6.01 -0.04 -8.36
C PRO A 66 5.78 1.10 -7.35
N ILE A 67 5.22 0.78 -6.19
CA ILE A 67 5.10 1.71 -5.06
C ILE A 67 6.37 1.57 -4.22
N MET A 68 7.36 2.43 -4.49
CA MET A 68 8.69 2.37 -3.87
C MET A 68 8.76 3.21 -2.61
N LEU A 69 9.12 2.61 -1.48
CA LEU A 69 9.52 3.32 -0.26
C LEU A 69 11.01 3.72 -0.34
N GLU A 70 11.47 4.44 0.68
CA GLU A 70 12.88 4.76 0.87
C GLU A 70 13.77 3.51 0.82
N GLN A 71 15.05 3.70 0.50
CA GLN A 71 16.09 2.65 0.50
C GLN A 71 15.82 1.51 -0.50
N GLY A 72 14.97 1.74 -1.51
CA GLY A 72 14.73 0.79 -2.60
C GLY A 72 13.77 -0.34 -2.23
N HIS A 73 12.97 -0.19 -1.16
CA HIS A 73 11.99 -1.19 -0.78
C HIS A 73 10.68 -1.01 -1.56
N CYS A 74 10.29 -2.01 -2.36
CA CYS A 74 9.00 -2.02 -3.03
C CYS A 74 7.89 -2.50 -2.08
N LEU A 75 6.91 -1.64 -1.79
CA LEU A 75 5.76 -1.97 -0.93
C LEU A 75 4.70 -2.77 -1.68
N GLY A 76 4.53 -2.51 -2.97
CA GLY A 76 3.50 -3.11 -3.81
C GLY A 76 3.56 -2.56 -5.23
N VAL A 77 2.55 -2.86 -6.05
CA VAL A 77 2.46 -2.36 -7.42
C VAL A 77 1.06 -1.81 -7.66
N LEU A 78 1.01 -0.64 -8.27
CA LEU A 78 -0.19 -0.05 -8.83
C LEU A 78 -0.30 -0.51 -10.29
N SER A 79 -1.45 -1.04 -10.69
CA SER A 79 -1.65 -1.52 -12.06
C SER A 79 -2.96 -1.02 -12.65
N ILE A 80 -2.95 -0.72 -13.95
CA ILE A 80 -4.14 -0.44 -14.74
C ILE A 80 -4.19 -1.38 -15.95
N ASP A 81 -5.38 -1.91 -16.22
CA ASP A 81 -5.59 -2.94 -17.23
C ASP A 81 -6.66 -2.52 -18.26
N ALA A 82 -6.55 -3.04 -19.48
CA ALA A 82 -7.54 -2.82 -20.53
C ALA A 82 -7.82 -4.12 -21.30
N ARG A 83 -9.03 -4.23 -21.87
CA ARG A 83 -9.44 -5.40 -22.69
C ARG A 83 -8.90 -5.35 -24.12
N GLU A 84 -8.41 -4.20 -24.55
CA GLU A 84 -7.80 -3.98 -25.87
C GLU A 84 -6.28 -4.17 -25.79
N LYS A 85 -5.67 -4.73 -26.84
CA LYS A 85 -4.21 -4.81 -26.97
C LYS A 85 -3.66 -3.42 -27.32
N GLY A 86 -2.48 -3.09 -26.80
CA GLY A 86 -1.83 -1.80 -27.07
C GLY A 86 -2.69 -0.58 -26.72
N ALA A 87 -3.49 -0.67 -25.65
CA ALA A 87 -4.43 0.39 -25.25
C ALA A 87 -3.74 1.59 -24.60
N PHE A 88 -2.48 1.44 -24.22
CA PHE A 88 -1.72 2.42 -23.46
C PHE A 88 -0.49 2.89 -24.22
N THR A 89 -0.05 4.09 -23.88
CA THR A 89 1.15 4.73 -24.41
C THR A 89 2.20 4.87 -23.32
N GLN A 90 3.41 5.29 -23.70
CA GLN A 90 4.45 5.61 -22.72
C GLN A 90 4.06 6.81 -21.81
N GLU A 91 3.24 7.74 -22.31
CA GLU A 91 2.73 8.86 -21.50
C GLU A 91 1.79 8.35 -20.40
N ASP A 92 0.96 7.34 -20.69
CA ASP A 92 0.12 6.69 -19.68
C ASP A 92 0.97 6.02 -18.59
N VAL A 93 2.12 5.45 -18.95
CA VAL A 93 3.06 4.87 -17.98
C VAL A 93 3.58 5.95 -17.03
N GLU A 94 4.01 7.10 -17.54
CA GLU A 94 4.49 8.24 -16.73
C GLU A 94 3.41 8.74 -15.76
N ILE A 95 2.15 8.78 -16.21
CA ILE A 95 1.01 9.16 -15.37
C ILE A 95 0.83 8.14 -14.23
N VAL A 96 0.80 6.85 -14.54
CA VAL A 96 0.60 5.79 -13.54
C VAL A 96 1.76 5.75 -12.54
N GLU A 97 3.00 5.96 -12.99
CA GLU A 97 4.17 6.13 -12.14
C GLU A 97 3.99 7.28 -11.15
N ALA A 98 3.57 8.47 -11.62
CA ALA A 98 3.32 9.61 -10.74
C ALA A 98 2.26 9.30 -9.66
N TYR A 99 1.21 8.54 -10.00
CA TYR A 99 0.24 8.08 -9.01
C TYR A 99 0.82 7.06 -8.02
N ALA A 100 1.72 6.17 -8.47
CA ALA A 100 2.41 5.22 -7.59
C ALA A 100 3.36 5.95 -6.62
N GLU A 101 4.03 7.01 -7.06
CA GLU A 101 4.83 7.90 -6.21
C GLU A 101 3.98 8.62 -5.16
N MET A 102 2.81 9.15 -5.56
CA MET A 102 1.87 9.75 -4.61
C MET A 102 1.39 8.73 -3.56
N ALA A 103 1.08 7.51 -3.99
CA ALA A 103 0.72 6.43 -3.08
C ALA A 103 1.85 6.11 -2.11
N SER A 104 3.11 6.08 -2.59
CA SER A 104 4.28 5.87 -1.72
C SER A 104 4.39 6.96 -0.64
N MET A 105 4.25 8.23 -1.01
CA MET A 105 4.30 9.34 -0.06
C MET A 105 3.20 9.22 1.02
N ILE A 106 1.97 8.90 0.60
CA ILE A 106 0.83 8.74 1.52
C ILE A 106 1.06 7.55 2.46
N MET A 107 1.52 6.42 1.94
CA MET A 107 1.80 5.22 2.73
C MET A 107 2.95 5.44 3.71
N THR A 108 4.01 6.14 3.28
CA THR A 108 5.14 6.51 4.14
C THR A 108 4.68 7.40 5.28
N ALA A 109 3.90 8.45 4.99
CA ALA A 109 3.35 9.35 6.00
C ALA A 109 2.45 8.59 7.00
N TYR A 110 1.62 7.68 6.50
CA TYR A 110 0.76 6.84 7.34
C TYR A 110 1.57 5.93 8.26
N LEU A 111 2.56 5.19 7.71
CA LEU A 111 3.44 4.32 8.49
C LEU A 111 4.21 5.09 9.56
N LEU A 112 4.74 6.27 9.23
CA LEU A 112 5.43 7.14 10.19
C LEU A 112 4.49 7.61 11.31
N SER A 113 3.23 7.91 10.97
CA SER A 113 2.22 8.30 11.96
C SER A 113 1.94 7.16 12.95
N LEU A 114 1.89 5.91 12.48
CA LEU A 114 1.71 4.75 13.35
C LEU A 114 2.92 4.49 14.24
N SER A 115 4.14 4.57 13.68
CA SER A 115 5.37 4.34 14.44
C SER A 115 5.66 5.44 15.46
N SER A 116 5.14 6.65 15.27
CA SER A 116 5.30 7.76 16.22
C SER A 116 4.33 7.67 17.41
N VAL A 117 3.24 6.91 17.26
CA VAL A 117 2.20 6.79 18.30
C VAL A 117 2.57 5.75 19.36
N GLU A 118 3.26 4.67 19.00
CA GLU A 118 3.57 3.61 19.96
C GLU A 118 4.61 3.97 21.03
N PRO A 119 5.75 4.60 20.71
CA PRO A 119 6.72 5.04 21.73
C PRO A 119 6.09 6.03 22.71
N PHE A 120 5.24 6.93 22.22
CA PHE A 120 4.50 7.88 23.05
C PHE A 120 3.47 7.19 23.96
N ARG A 121 2.72 6.19 23.44
CA ARG A 121 1.79 5.39 24.24
C ARG A 121 2.50 4.59 25.33
N GLU A 122 3.70 4.08 25.05
CA GLU A 122 4.50 3.31 26.00
C GLU A 122 5.04 4.22 27.13
N SER A 123 5.57 5.40 26.79
CA SER A 123 5.96 6.42 27.77
C SER A 123 4.79 6.87 28.65
N LEU A 124 3.58 7.05 28.09
CA LEU A 124 2.40 7.40 28.89
C LEU A 124 1.98 6.30 29.88
N LYS A 125 2.10 5.02 29.50
CA LYS A 125 1.86 3.91 30.43
C LYS A 125 2.89 3.87 31.55
N GLU A 126 4.15 4.16 31.23
CA GLU A 126 5.24 4.20 32.21
C GLU A 126 5.06 5.37 33.20
N VAL A 127 4.68 6.56 32.72
CA VAL A 127 4.34 7.73 33.58
C VAL A 127 3.10 7.46 34.44
N ALA A 128 2.07 6.81 33.88
CA ALA A 128 0.87 6.43 34.63
C ALA A 128 1.18 5.34 35.69
N ALA A 129 2.08 4.40 35.39
CA ALA A 129 2.49 3.34 36.31
C ALA A 129 3.42 3.84 37.43
N THR A 130 4.24 4.87 37.17
CA THR A 130 5.16 5.46 38.15
C THR A 130 4.49 6.45 39.10
N GLY A 131 3.20 6.75 38.93
CA GLY A 131 2.39 7.43 39.94
C GLY A 131 3.01 8.74 40.42
N VAL A 132 3.17 9.73 39.53
CA VAL A 132 3.49 11.10 39.96
C VAL A 132 2.27 11.67 40.68
N SER A 133 2.18 11.40 41.98
CA SER A 133 1.29 12.10 42.89
C SER A 133 1.75 13.56 43.00
N THR A 134 1.18 14.44 42.18
CA THR A 134 1.21 15.88 42.44
C THR A 134 0.42 16.16 43.73
N ARG A 135 1.12 16.08 44.87
CA ARG A 135 0.59 16.43 46.19
C ARG A 135 0.36 17.93 46.22
N SER A 136 -0.85 18.36 45.86
CA SER A 136 -1.34 19.73 46.09
C SER A 136 -1.27 20.03 47.59
N LYS A 137 -0.39 20.96 47.98
CA LYS A 137 -0.32 21.46 49.35
C LYS A 137 -1.62 22.21 49.65
N ARG A 138 -2.36 21.72 50.64
CA ARG A 138 -3.38 22.43 51.39
C ARG A 138 -2.93 23.87 51.71
N GLN A 139 -3.79 24.84 51.43
CA GLN A 139 -4.03 25.93 52.38
C GLN A 139 -5.48 25.85 52.83
N ARG A 140 -5.63 25.45 54.09
CA ARG A 140 -6.81 25.52 54.92
C ARG A 140 -6.58 26.71 55.85
N THR A 141 -7.32 27.79 55.67
CA THR A 141 -7.54 28.85 56.66
C THR A 141 -9.01 29.24 56.48
N GLU A 142 -9.94 28.55 57.12
CA GLU A 142 -10.55 28.96 58.39
C GLU A 142 -11.09 30.41 58.35
N LYS A 143 -12.39 30.54 58.05
CA LYS A 143 -13.34 31.51 58.63
C LYS A 143 -13.95 30.84 59.88
N PRO A 144 -14.47 31.50 60.94
CA PRO A 144 -15.09 32.85 61.04
C PRO A 144 -14.57 33.66 62.27
N SER A 145 -14.88 34.94 62.49
CA SER A 145 -16.16 35.60 62.81
C SER A 145 -16.15 37.08 62.46
#